data_AF-A0A1J5Q4M6-F1
#
_entry.id   AF-A0A1J5Q4M6-F1
#
_cell.length_a   1.000
_cell.length_b   1.000
_cell.length_c   1.000
_cell.angle_alpha   90.00
_cell.angle_beta   90.00
_cell.angle_gamma   90.00
#
_symmetry.space_group_name_H-M   'P 1'
#
loop_
_entity.id
_entity.type
_entity.pdbx_description
1 polymer ?
#
loop_
_entity_poly.entity_id
_entity_poly.type
_entity_poly.pdbx_seq_one_letter_code
_entity_poly.pdbx_strand_id
1 'polypeptide(L)'
;MITPNSRELRDAISAGALVFETAHNAVLDERLNRLSFYNWGDDGCCLPRGATQATLRGHLDALLVGDILLFEEVASPTTFKADDADHAHRWAVRLTKVTLSTDPSGQLFDKVPVDGPVDATEIAWDASDALPFPLCLSVKEQPGLEVSIALGNIVLADHGLTVIDEPLGAVPPSTMQLAPAAPADCCDKPAAKPVPPRFRPALKNAPLSHSFNLADLLDVAVGDNENWWPASTLLSIDPRAAMPKVSKLAGTAGAVTSPWTVRRDLLVSASDAADFVVEVEDSGRARLRFGDDDHGQRPTVGTAFVATYRVGNGVAGNVGSEAVAHVVSATNGVFTAVRNPMAAAGGVEREDIEAVRRDAPQAFRTQQRAVTPADYAAAAERLPDVQRAAATFRWTGSWYTVFVTPDRFGGGDVDATFKSRLRGSLERYRMAGYDLEVSEPRFVPLDIALHVCVNEEYFRSDVLHAVAEVLSSGIRPDGSRGLCHPDNFSFGQPVYLSRLIAAAQAVEGVDSIRADRFQRMISPSPVSLPDGVIDVGDLEIAELANNPNFRERGRLALAAGGGK
;
A
#
# COMPACT_ATOMS: atom_id res chain seq x y z
N MET A 1 -2.51 30.56 14.90
CA MET A 1 -3.42 30.52 13.74
C MET A 1 -3.06 31.68 12.84
N ILE A 2 -3.09 31.46 11.53
CA ILE A 2 -2.78 32.50 10.55
C ILE A 2 -4.01 32.70 9.65
N THR A 3 -4.41 33.95 9.42
CA THR A 3 -5.54 34.23 8.52
C THR A 3 -5.12 34.04 7.05
N PRO A 4 -5.95 33.43 6.19
CA PRO A 4 -5.71 33.34 4.75
C PRO A 4 -5.43 34.71 4.13
N ASN A 5 -4.52 34.76 3.15
CA ASN A 5 -4.14 35.99 2.43
C ASN A 5 -3.62 37.14 3.32
N SER A 6 -3.29 36.86 4.58
CA SER A 6 -2.73 37.86 5.50
C SER A 6 -1.29 38.22 5.14
N ARG A 7 -0.80 39.32 5.73
CA ARG A 7 0.62 39.68 5.67
C ARG A 7 1.48 38.65 6.42
N GLU A 8 1.02 38.20 7.58
CA GLU A 8 1.70 37.18 8.39
C GLU A 8 1.96 35.89 7.60
N LEU A 9 0.97 35.39 6.85
CA LEU A 9 1.14 34.23 5.99
C LEU A 9 2.22 34.46 4.92
N ARG A 10 2.20 35.63 4.27
CA ARG A 10 3.19 35.98 3.24
C ARG A 10 4.59 36.11 3.81
N ASP A 11 4.72 36.72 4.98
CA ASP A 11 6.01 36.89 5.66
C ASP A 11 6.57 35.53 6.10
N ALA A 12 5.72 34.62 6.62
CA ALA A 12 6.10 33.25 6.98
C ALA A 12 6.57 32.43 5.76
N ILE A 13 5.81 32.45 4.66
CA ILE A 13 6.19 31.77 3.41
C ILE A 13 7.50 32.34 2.87
N SER A 14 7.67 33.66 2.90
CA SER A 14 8.90 34.34 2.45
C SER A 14 10.11 34.00 3.33
N ALA A 15 9.88 33.69 4.60
CA ALA A 15 10.90 33.23 5.53
C ALA A 15 11.25 31.72 5.38
N GLY A 16 10.60 31.01 4.46
CA GLY A 16 10.86 29.60 4.17
C GLY A 16 9.97 28.62 4.95
N ALA A 17 8.82 29.07 5.48
CA ALA A 17 7.84 28.15 6.07
C ALA A 17 7.34 27.14 5.03
N LEU A 18 7.39 25.86 5.39
CA LEU A 18 6.83 24.78 4.58
C LEU A 18 5.31 24.77 4.73
N VAL A 19 4.61 24.56 3.62
CA VAL A 19 3.14 24.57 3.58
C VAL A 19 2.65 23.15 3.36
N PHE A 20 1.71 22.71 4.20
CA PHE A 20 0.95 21.49 4.00
C PHE A 20 -0.50 21.87 3.78
N GLU A 21 -1.14 21.28 2.77
CA GLU A 21 -2.58 21.45 2.55
C GLU A 21 -3.29 20.13 2.78
N THR A 22 -4.49 20.21 3.32
CA THR A 22 -5.34 19.04 3.57
C THR A 22 -5.71 18.38 2.25
N ALA A 23 -5.62 17.05 2.20
CA ALA A 23 -5.92 16.25 1.02
C ALA A 23 -7.42 16.25 0.66
N HIS A 24 -8.27 16.36 1.66
CA HIS A 24 -9.73 16.35 1.55
C HIS A 24 -10.34 17.28 2.59
N ASN A 25 -11.64 17.56 2.43
CA ASN A 25 -12.41 18.24 3.47
C ASN A 25 -12.61 17.30 4.66
N ALA A 26 -12.58 17.84 5.87
CA ALA A 26 -12.81 17.09 7.09
C ALA A 26 -13.86 17.79 7.97
N VAL A 27 -14.69 17.00 8.63
CA VAL A 27 -15.58 17.46 9.70
C VAL A 27 -14.93 17.06 11.00
N LEU A 28 -14.74 18.02 11.91
CA LEU A 28 -14.04 17.82 13.17
C LEU A 28 -15.04 17.87 14.32
N ASP A 29 -14.88 16.98 15.29
CA ASP A 29 -15.72 16.90 16.49
C ASP A 29 -14.83 16.97 17.74
N GLU A 30 -15.12 17.89 18.66
CA GLU A 30 -14.31 18.08 19.86
C GLU A 30 -14.18 16.81 20.72
N ARG A 31 -15.18 15.93 20.67
CA ARG A 31 -15.21 14.65 21.39
C ARG A 31 -14.17 13.66 20.84
N LEU A 32 -13.71 13.85 19.61
CA LEU A 32 -12.70 13.01 18.94
C LEU A 32 -11.27 13.55 19.12
N ASN A 33 -11.06 14.64 19.84
CA ASN A 33 -9.72 15.20 20.08
C ASN A 33 -8.82 14.28 20.91
N ARG A 34 -9.40 13.58 21.88
CA ARG A 34 -8.70 12.63 22.75
C ARG A 34 -9.69 11.55 23.18
N LEU A 35 -9.41 10.32 22.77
CA LEU A 35 -10.23 9.15 23.01
C LEU A 35 -9.51 8.23 23.98
N SER A 36 -10.18 7.91 25.08
CA SER A 36 -9.67 6.98 26.09
C SER A 36 -10.05 5.55 25.74
N PHE A 37 -9.11 4.62 25.89
CA PHE A 37 -9.44 3.20 25.77
C PHE A 37 -10.28 2.70 26.95
N TYR A 38 -11.16 1.73 26.68
CA TYR A 38 -11.92 1.02 27.69
C TYR A 38 -11.29 -0.35 27.94
N ASN A 39 -10.78 -0.56 29.15
CA ASN A 39 -10.02 -1.74 29.54
C ASN A 39 -10.87 -2.82 30.24
N TRP A 40 -12.20 -2.67 30.29
CA TRP A 40 -13.12 -3.64 30.90
C TRP A 40 -12.76 -4.05 32.35
N GLY A 41 -12.12 -3.15 33.10
CA GLY A 41 -11.67 -3.40 34.47
C GLY A 41 -10.32 -4.14 34.60
N ASP A 42 -9.60 -4.39 33.50
CA ASP A 42 -8.23 -4.90 33.55
C ASP A 42 -7.23 -3.74 33.70
N ASP A 43 -6.83 -3.47 34.95
CA ASP A 43 -5.88 -2.41 35.27
C ASP A 43 -4.48 -2.63 34.65
N GLY A 44 -4.15 -3.80 34.10
CA GLY A 44 -2.89 -4.07 33.40
C GLY A 44 -3.06 -4.41 31.92
N CYS A 45 -4.06 -3.83 31.26
CA CYS A 45 -4.39 -4.19 29.89
C CYS A 45 -3.35 -3.66 28.90
N CYS A 46 -2.80 -4.56 28.07
CA CYS A 46 -2.03 -4.20 26.88
C CYS A 46 -2.59 -4.92 25.65
N LEU A 47 -2.77 -4.17 24.56
CA LEU A 47 -3.07 -4.76 23.26
C LEU A 47 -1.80 -5.46 22.75
N PRO A 48 -1.87 -6.76 22.38
CA PRO A 48 -0.70 -7.47 21.88
C PRO A 48 -0.28 -6.98 20.50
N ARG A 49 0.98 -7.24 20.14
CA ARG A 49 1.43 -7.14 18.75
C ARG A 49 0.51 -7.97 17.85
N GLY A 50 0.07 -7.39 16.73
CA GLY A 50 -0.89 -8.01 15.82
C GLY A 50 -2.36 -7.75 16.15
N ALA A 51 -2.66 -6.96 17.20
CA ALA A 51 -4.05 -6.59 17.51
C ALA A 51 -4.69 -5.78 16.37
N THR A 52 -5.96 -6.08 16.10
CA THR A 52 -6.79 -5.47 15.04
C THR A 52 -8.13 -4.92 15.55
N GLN A 53 -8.32 -4.91 16.87
CA GLN A 53 -9.53 -4.45 17.52
C GLN A 53 -9.21 -3.86 18.91
N ALA A 54 -10.04 -2.92 19.34
CA ALA A 54 -9.99 -2.32 20.66
C ALA A 54 -11.37 -1.78 21.06
N THR A 55 -11.51 -1.37 22.32
CA THR A 55 -12.72 -0.71 22.81
C THR A 55 -12.35 0.69 23.31
N LEU A 56 -13.14 1.69 22.93
CA LEU A 56 -13.03 3.06 23.38
C LEU A 56 -14.14 3.37 24.40
N ARG A 57 -13.87 4.27 25.33
CA ARG A 57 -14.85 4.72 26.32
C ARG A 57 -15.82 5.74 25.70
N GLY A 58 -17.11 5.58 25.99
CA GLY A 58 -18.21 6.44 25.53
C GLY A 58 -18.87 5.97 24.23
N HIS A 59 -20.07 6.49 23.95
CA HIS A 59 -20.73 6.36 22.64
C HIS A 59 -20.21 7.45 21.71
N LEU A 60 -19.41 7.04 20.73
CA LEU A 60 -18.77 7.94 19.76
C LEU A 60 -19.52 7.86 18.42
N ASP A 61 -20.71 8.44 18.36
CA ASP A 61 -21.58 8.47 17.18
C ASP A 61 -21.00 9.25 15.99
N ALA A 62 -20.06 10.15 16.25
CA ALA A 62 -19.31 10.88 15.22
C ALA A 62 -18.19 10.05 14.56
N LEU A 63 -17.80 8.91 15.15
CA LEU A 63 -16.76 8.04 14.61
C LEU A 63 -17.37 7.08 13.59
N LEU A 64 -16.84 7.07 12.37
CA LEU A 64 -17.37 6.31 11.25
C LEU A 64 -16.38 5.25 10.76
N VAL A 65 -16.94 4.23 10.11
CA VAL A 65 -16.15 3.29 9.32
C VAL A 65 -15.51 4.07 8.16
N GLY A 66 -14.19 3.91 7.97
CA GLY A 66 -13.42 4.76 7.06
C GLY A 66 -12.44 5.69 7.76
N ASP A 67 -12.76 6.11 8.99
CA ASP A 67 -11.96 7.09 9.73
C ASP A 67 -10.60 6.54 10.13
N ILE A 68 -9.62 7.45 10.27
CA ILE A 68 -8.28 7.13 10.72
C ILE A 68 -8.15 7.54 12.18
N LEU A 69 -7.75 6.59 13.03
CA LEU A 69 -7.34 6.87 14.39
C LEU A 69 -5.82 6.81 14.50
N LEU A 70 -5.25 7.72 15.29
CA LEU A 70 -3.85 7.62 15.72
C LEU A 70 -3.80 7.15 17.16
N PHE A 71 -3.07 6.07 17.42
CA PHE A 71 -2.73 5.65 18.77
C PHE A 71 -1.37 6.23 19.16
N GLU A 72 -1.28 6.80 20.37
CA GLU A 72 -0.01 7.28 20.92
C GLU A 72 0.12 6.94 22.41
N GLU A 73 1.32 6.54 22.81
CA GLU A 73 1.71 6.46 24.22
C GLU A 73 1.92 7.86 24.79
N VAL A 74 1.27 8.15 25.91
CA VAL A 74 1.32 9.46 26.61
C VAL A 74 2.00 9.38 27.98
N ALA A 75 2.27 8.17 28.47
CA ALA A 75 3.07 7.93 29.66
C ALA A 75 3.79 6.59 29.53
N SER A 76 5.02 6.49 30.06
CA SER A 76 5.74 5.21 30.07
C SER A 76 5.00 4.16 30.92
N PRO A 77 4.78 2.93 30.41
CA PRO A 77 4.21 1.84 31.20
C PRO A 77 5.14 1.35 32.33
N THR A 78 6.41 1.78 32.35
CA THR A 78 7.40 1.34 33.35
C THR A 78 7.73 2.43 34.37
N THR A 79 7.86 3.69 33.94
CA THR A 79 8.19 4.81 34.83
C THR A 79 6.98 5.63 35.26
N PHE A 80 5.83 5.45 34.59
CA PHE A 80 4.57 6.16 34.83
C PHE A 80 4.63 7.67 34.60
N LYS A 81 5.64 8.14 33.86
CA LYS A 81 5.84 9.56 33.55
C LYS A 81 5.56 9.86 32.08
N ALA A 82 4.98 11.02 31.83
CA ALA A 82 4.72 11.51 30.48
C ALA A 82 6.02 11.83 29.72
N ASP A 83 7.02 12.41 30.39
CA ASP A 83 8.30 12.76 29.77
C ASP A 83 9.11 11.55 29.28
N ASP A 84 8.80 10.36 29.80
CA ASP A 84 9.44 9.09 29.45
C ASP A 84 8.60 8.25 28.46
N ALA A 85 7.49 8.79 27.93
CA ALA A 85 6.64 8.09 26.97
C ALA A 85 7.39 7.76 25.68
N ASP A 86 7.23 6.55 25.14
CA ASP A 86 7.88 6.17 23.90
C ASP A 86 7.17 6.77 22.68
N HIS A 87 7.77 7.80 22.09
CA HIS A 87 7.23 8.45 20.89
C HIS A 87 7.33 7.58 19.62
N ALA A 88 8.07 6.46 19.65
CA ALA A 88 8.03 5.46 18.58
C ALA A 88 6.76 4.60 18.65
N HIS A 89 6.04 4.57 19.78
CA HIS A 89 4.74 3.91 19.92
C HIS A 89 3.59 4.79 19.41
N ARG A 90 3.72 5.23 18.15
CA ARG A 90 2.69 5.98 17.42
C ARG A 90 2.28 5.21 16.18
N TRP A 91 0.99 4.91 16.07
CA TRP A 91 0.49 4.08 14.97
C TRP A 91 -0.88 4.54 14.49
N ALA A 92 -1.01 4.71 13.17
CA ALA A 92 -2.28 5.07 12.54
C ALA A 92 -2.99 3.82 12.05
N VAL A 93 -4.29 3.73 12.31
CA VAL A 93 -5.15 2.63 11.89
C VAL A 93 -6.39 3.16 11.19
N ARG A 94 -6.84 2.48 10.13
CA ARG A 94 -8.09 2.83 9.44
C ARG A 94 -9.23 1.88 9.82
N LEU A 95 -10.34 2.45 10.27
CA LEU A 95 -11.44 1.68 10.86
C LEU A 95 -12.26 0.94 9.81
N THR A 96 -12.40 -0.37 10.01
CA THR A 96 -13.26 -1.26 9.21
C THR A 96 -14.59 -1.55 9.90
N LYS A 97 -14.66 -1.35 11.22
CA LYS A 97 -15.88 -1.52 12.01
C LYS A 97 -15.91 -0.51 13.15
N VAL A 98 -17.09 0.08 13.38
CA VAL A 98 -17.42 0.88 14.55
C VAL A 98 -18.77 0.41 15.07
N THR A 99 -18.87 0.06 16.34
CA THR A 99 -20.11 -0.43 16.95
C THR A 99 -20.27 0.16 18.34
N LEU A 100 -21.36 0.91 18.53
CA LEU A 100 -21.74 1.42 19.86
C LEU A 100 -22.19 0.23 20.72
N SER A 101 -21.60 0.10 21.90
CA SER A 101 -21.92 -0.93 22.88
C SER A 101 -22.08 -0.30 24.27
N THR A 102 -22.65 -1.05 25.20
CA THR A 102 -22.77 -0.62 26.59
C THR A 102 -22.35 -1.80 27.45
N ASP A 103 -21.45 -1.57 28.39
CA ASP A 103 -21.10 -2.52 29.43
C ASP A 103 -22.07 -2.35 30.60
N PRO A 104 -23.00 -3.29 30.84
CA PRO A 104 -24.00 -3.18 31.91
C PRO A 104 -23.39 -3.16 33.31
N SER A 105 -22.16 -3.67 33.47
CA SER A 105 -21.48 -3.80 34.77
C SER A 105 -20.23 -2.92 34.87
N GLY A 106 -20.05 -1.95 33.97
CA GLY A 106 -18.79 -1.21 33.86
C GLY A 106 -18.42 -0.37 35.09
N GLN A 107 -19.40 0.10 35.88
CA GLN A 107 -19.15 0.86 37.11
C GLN A 107 -18.89 -0.03 38.34
N LEU A 108 -18.93 -1.36 38.20
CA LEU A 108 -18.66 -2.31 39.29
C LEU A 108 -17.20 -2.23 39.78
N PHE A 109 -16.30 -1.74 38.92
CA PHE A 109 -14.87 -1.62 39.18
C PHE A 109 -14.43 -0.18 39.52
N ASP A 110 -15.38 0.76 39.64
CA ASP A 110 -15.07 2.12 40.08
C ASP A 110 -14.64 2.15 41.56
N LYS A 111 -13.90 3.21 41.95
CA LYS A 111 -13.43 3.42 43.35
C LYS A 111 -14.58 3.36 44.37
N VAL A 112 -15.79 3.67 43.94
CA VAL A 112 -17.04 3.34 44.64
C VAL A 112 -17.85 2.47 43.68
N PRO A 113 -17.93 1.14 43.89
CA PRO A 113 -18.67 0.25 43.01
C PRO A 113 -20.14 0.65 42.95
N VAL A 114 -20.62 0.97 41.75
CA VAL A 114 -22.04 1.17 41.47
C VAL A 114 -22.41 0.17 40.38
N ASP A 115 -23.54 -0.50 40.51
CA ASP A 115 -24.08 -1.32 39.42
C ASP A 115 -24.71 -0.37 38.39
N GLY A 116 -23.87 0.14 37.49
CA GLY A 116 -24.22 1.18 36.54
C GLY A 116 -23.60 0.92 35.16
N PRO A 117 -24.37 1.09 34.07
CA PRO A 117 -23.85 0.88 32.74
C PRO A 117 -22.78 1.91 32.37
N VAL A 118 -21.81 1.50 31.56
CA VAL A 118 -20.81 2.37 30.93
C VAL A 118 -20.93 2.25 29.42
N ASP A 119 -21.08 3.39 28.76
CA ASP A 119 -21.10 3.43 27.30
C ASP A 119 -19.70 3.20 26.74
N ALA A 120 -19.63 2.42 25.66
CA ALA A 120 -18.39 2.04 25.00
C ALA A 120 -18.58 2.01 23.48
N THR A 121 -17.47 2.09 22.75
CA THR A 121 -17.45 1.95 21.30
C THR A 121 -16.42 0.90 20.92
N GLU A 122 -16.87 -0.20 20.34
CA GLU A 122 -16.02 -1.24 19.78
C GLU A 122 -15.53 -0.82 18.41
N ILE A 123 -14.21 -0.90 18.20
CA ILE A 123 -13.57 -0.57 16.94
C ILE A 123 -12.76 -1.77 16.43
N ALA A 124 -12.74 -1.94 15.11
CA ALA A 124 -11.81 -2.83 14.44
C ALA A 124 -11.21 -2.14 13.22
N TRP A 125 -10.01 -2.57 12.84
CA TRP A 125 -9.27 -2.04 11.70
C TRP A 125 -8.70 -3.17 10.83
N ASP A 126 -8.15 -2.79 9.68
CA ASP A 126 -7.60 -3.73 8.71
C ASP A 126 -6.42 -4.55 9.29
N ALA A 127 -6.30 -5.82 8.90
CA ALA A 127 -5.22 -6.68 9.34
C ALA A 127 -3.82 -6.16 8.92
N SER A 128 -3.74 -5.38 7.84
CA SER A 128 -2.50 -4.72 7.41
C SER A 128 -2.07 -3.60 8.36
N ASP A 129 -3.02 -3.01 9.08
CA ASP A 129 -2.80 -1.98 10.10
C ASP A 129 -2.62 -2.59 11.51
N ALA A 130 -2.45 -3.91 11.62
CA ALA A 130 -2.27 -4.59 12.91
C ALA A 130 -1.06 -4.03 13.68
N LEU A 131 -1.19 -3.92 15.01
CA LEU A 131 -0.18 -3.22 15.82
C LEU A 131 1.21 -3.84 15.70
N PRO A 132 2.26 -3.08 15.33
CA PRO A 132 3.60 -3.62 15.17
C PRO A 132 4.32 -3.88 16.51
N PHE A 133 3.83 -3.31 17.60
CA PHE A 133 4.33 -3.43 18.97
C PHE A 133 3.15 -3.65 19.94
N PRO A 134 3.39 -4.19 21.15
CA PRO A 134 2.37 -4.20 22.19
C PRO A 134 2.08 -2.77 22.66
N LEU A 135 0.80 -2.40 22.75
CA LEU A 135 0.37 -1.07 23.20
C LEU A 135 -0.32 -1.20 24.57
N CYS A 136 0.33 -0.74 25.63
CA CYS A 136 -0.25 -0.79 26.97
C CYS A 136 -1.25 0.36 27.18
N LEU A 137 -2.45 0.01 27.63
CA LEU A 137 -3.55 0.94 27.82
C LEU A 137 -3.56 1.48 29.27
N SER A 138 -3.27 0.59 30.23
CA SER A 138 -3.18 0.88 31.66
C SER A 138 -2.11 0.02 32.34
N VAL A 139 -1.77 0.37 33.58
CA VAL A 139 -0.79 -0.34 34.44
C VAL A 139 -1.36 -0.59 35.83
N LYS A 140 -1.14 -1.79 36.39
CA LYS A 140 -1.71 -2.19 37.68
C LYS A 140 -1.12 -1.41 38.85
N GLU A 141 0.11 -0.97 38.70
CA GLU A 141 0.89 -0.20 39.67
C GLU A 141 0.32 1.21 39.88
N GLN A 142 -0.33 1.78 38.85
CA GLN A 142 -1.05 3.05 38.93
C GLN A 142 -2.43 2.95 38.25
N PRO A 143 -3.44 2.40 38.95
CA PRO A 143 -4.80 2.32 38.43
C PRO A 143 -5.36 3.71 38.08
N GLY A 144 -5.90 3.83 36.87
CA GLY A 144 -6.43 5.08 36.33
C GLY A 144 -5.42 5.97 35.61
N LEU A 145 -4.13 5.61 35.55
CA LEU A 145 -3.18 6.23 34.63
C LEU A 145 -3.48 5.78 33.20
N GLU A 146 -3.76 6.72 32.32
CA GLU A 146 -3.85 6.47 30.88
C GLU A 146 -2.44 6.39 30.29
N VAL A 147 -2.02 5.18 29.91
CA VAL A 147 -0.70 4.96 29.29
C VAL A 147 -0.74 5.33 27.81
N SER A 148 -1.81 4.93 27.13
CA SER A 148 -2.02 5.20 25.70
C SER A 148 -3.40 5.78 25.44
N ILE A 149 -3.51 6.58 24.38
CA ILE A 149 -4.77 7.16 23.91
C ILE A 149 -4.94 7.00 22.40
N ALA A 150 -6.16 7.28 21.92
CA ALA A 150 -6.45 7.44 20.51
C ALA A 150 -6.82 8.90 20.18
N LEU A 151 -6.46 9.36 18.99
CA LEU A 151 -6.86 10.66 18.42
C LEU A 151 -7.70 10.40 17.17
N GLY A 152 -8.88 11.04 17.06
CA GLY A 152 -9.82 10.83 15.96
C GLY A 152 -9.96 11.99 14.97
N ASN A 153 -9.59 13.21 15.36
CA ASN A 153 -9.55 14.36 14.44
C ASN A 153 -8.29 14.34 13.57
N ILE A 154 -8.11 13.26 12.79
CA ILE A 154 -6.96 13.06 11.90
C ILE A 154 -7.33 13.47 10.48
N VAL A 155 -6.57 14.41 9.91
CA VAL A 155 -6.75 14.87 8.53
C VAL A 155 -5.46 14.65 7.77
N LEU A 156 -5.53 13.92 6.66
CA LEU A 156 -4.37 13.75 5.79
C LEU A 156 -4.00 15.09 5.12
N ALA A 157 -2.71 15.38 5.07
CA ALA A 157 -2.18 16.55 4.41
C ALA A 157 -0.92 16.20 3.61
N ASP A 158 -0.73 16.85 2.47
CA ASP A 158 0.46 16.71 1.64
C ASP A 158 1.23 18.03 1.53
N HIS A 159 2.55 17.92 1.32
CA HIS A 159 3.42 19.09 1.20
C HIS A 159 3.18 19.82 -0.13
N GLY A 160 3.01 21.13 -0.05
CA GLY A 160 3.04 22.04 -1.18
C GLY A 160 2.07 23.19 -1.00
N LEU A 161 2.19 24.20 -1.87
CA LEU A 161 1.36 25.39 -1.91
C LEU A 161 0.62 25.51 -3.25
N THR A 162 -0.70 25.68 -3.20
CA THR A 162 -1.53 25.85 -4.39
C THR A 162 -1.38 27.26 -4.96
N VAL A 163 -0.98 27.34 -6.23
CA VAL A 163 -1.03 28.54 -7.05
C VAL A 163 -2.37 28.60 -7.74
N ILE A 164 -3.13 29.68 -7.52
CA ILE A 164 -4.51 29.82 -8.00
C ILE A 164 -4.54 30.69 -9.26
N ASP A 165 -5.26 30.19 -10.27
CA ASP A 165 -5.64 30.91 -11.49
C ASP A 165 -4.48 31.65 -12.20
N GLU A 166 -3.34 30.97 -12.41
CA GLU A 166 -2.24 31.51 -13.20
C GLU A 166 -2.63 31.62 -14.68
N PRO A 167 -2.51 32.81 -15.31
CA PRO A 167 -2.77 32.97 -16.73
C PRO A 167 -1.61 32.41 -17.56
N LEU A 168 -1.92 31.50 -18.49
CA LEU A 168 -0.96 30.82 -19.37
C LEU A 168 -0.89 31.42 -20.78
N GLY A 169 -1.63 32.49 -21.03
CA GLY A 169 -1.75 33.13 -22.35
C GLY A 169 -2.77 32.44 -23.25
N ALA A 170 -2.82 32.87 -24.52
CA ALA A 170 -3.76 32.36 -25.52
C ALA A 170 -3.06 31.64 -26.67
N VAL A 171 -3.76 30.69 -27.29
CA VAL A 171 -3.27 29.97 -28.47
C VAL A 171 -3.01 30.97 -29.62
N PRO A 172 -1.77 31.10 -30.11
CA PRO A 172 -1.45 32.07 -31.16
C PRO A 172 -2.06 31.66 -32.51
N PRO A 173 -2.20 32.59 -33.47
CA PRO A 173 -2.61 32.24 -34.82
C PRO A 173 -1.56 31.41 -35.55
N SER A 174 -1.99 30.58 -36.50
CA SER A 174 -1.09 29.85 -37.41
C SER A 174 -0.24 30.81 -38.23
N THR A 175 1.08 30.63 -38.20
CA THR A 175 2.05 31.41 -38.99
C THR A 175 2.55 30.67 -40.24
N MET A 176 2.28 29.37 -40.33
CA MET A 176 2.70 28.51 -41.43
C MET A 176 1.50 27.89 -42.14
N GLN A 177 1.67 27.58 -43.43
CA GLN A 177 0.68 26.89 -44.25
C GLN A 177 1.37 25.72 -44.98
N LEU A 178 0.64 24.62 -45.16
CA LEU A 178 1.11 23.51 -45.98
C LEU A 178 1.25 23.98 -47.43
N ALA A 179 2.32 23.56 -48.09
CA ALA A 179 2.46 23.77 -49.52
C ALA A 179 1.27 23.10 -50.23
N PRO A 180 0.58 23.82 -51.14
CA PRO A 180 -0.50 23.21 -51.92
C PRO A 180 0.05 22.02 -52.70
N ALA A 181 -0.69 20.92 -52.73
CA ALA A 181 -0.38 19.82 -53.65
C ALA A 181 -0.37 20.38 -55.08
N ALA A 182 0.57 19.91 -55.92
CA ALA A 182 0.65 20.34 -57.32
C ALA A 182 -0.72 20.18 -57.96
N PRO A 183 -1.32 21.26 -58.51
CA PRO A 183 -2.67 21.19 -59.01
C PRO A 183 -2.70 20.28 -60.25
N ALA A 184 -3.80 19.54 -60.42
CA ALA A 184 -4.05 18.79 -61.66
C ALA A 184 -4.27 19.72 -62.87
N ASP A 185 -4.65 20.99 -62.63
CA ASP A 185 -4.91 22.01 -63.66
C ASP A 185 -4.52 23.43 -63.20
N CYS A 186 -4.06 24.29 -64.11
CA CYS A 186 -3.39 25.56 -63.79
C CYS A 186 -4.27 26.64 -63.14
N CYS A 187 -5.60 26.47 -63.15
CA CYS A 187 -6.57 27.46 -62.69
C CYS A 187 -7.17 27.18 -61.30
N ASP A 188 -7.04 25.95 -60.78
CA ASP A 188 -7.57 25.58 -59.46
C ASP A 188 -6.45 25.52 -58.41
N LYS A 189 -6.24 26.64 -57.71
CA LYS A 189 -5.35 26.67 -56.54
C LYS A 189 -6.13 26.21 -55.31
N PRO A 190 -5.86 25.03 -54.73
CA PRO A 190 -6.52 24.62 -53.50
C PRO A 190 -6.23 25.61 -52.38
N ALA A 191 -7.21 25.86 -51.53
CA ALA A 191 -7.05 26.73 -50.36
C ALA A 191 -5.90 26.22 -49.47
N ALA A 192 -5.02 27.13 -49.07
CA ALA A 192 -3.88 26.79 -48.23
C ALA A 192 -4.35 26.27 -46.88
N LYS A 193 -3.90 25.07 -46.50
CA LYS A 193 -4.21 24.47 -45.19
C LYS A 193 -3.24 25.04 -44.15
N PRO A 194 -3.70 25.77 -43.13
CA PRO A 194 -2.81 26.30 -42.10
C PRO A 194 -2.19 25.15 -41.30
N VAL A 195 -0.90 25.28 -40.97
CA VAL A 195 -0.24 24.37 -40.03
C VAL A 195 -0.67 24.79 -38.62
N PRO A 196 -1.19 23.88 -37.80
CA PRO A 196 -1.57 24.19 -36.43
C PRO A 196 -0.38 24.72 -35.62
N PRO A 197 -0.56 25.78 -34.82
CA PRO A 197 0.50 26.36 -34.02
C PRO A 197 0.86 25.40 -32.86
N ARG A 198 2.15 25.34 -32.50
CA ARG A 198 2.60 24.62 -31.31
C ARG A 198 2.40 25.51 -30.07
N PHE A 199 1.28 25.32 -29.38
CA PHE A 199 1.02 25.97 -28.10
C PHE A 199 1.44 25.04 -26.95
N ARG A 200 2.54 25.41 -26.27
CA ARG A 200 3.06 24.69 -25.09
C ARG A 200 3.41 25.66 -23.97
N PRO A 201 2.40 26.21 -23.26
CA PRO A 201 2.64 27.16 -22.19
C PRO A 201 3.45 26.51 -21.08
N ALA A 202 4.29 27.30 -20.41
CA ALA A 202 5.09 26.86 -19.30
C ALA A 202 4.58 27.50 -18.01
N LEU A 203 4.45 26.70 -16.95
CA LEU A 203 4.10 27.19 -15.62
C LEU A 203 5.24 28.09 -15.10
N LYS A 204 4.87 29.17 -14.41
CA LYS A 204 5.83 30.15 -13.87
C LYS A 204 6.52 29.63 -12.62
N ASN A 205 5.80 28.93 -11.74
CA ASN A 205 6.33 28.45 -10.47
C ASN A 205 6.77 26.99 -10.59
N ALA A 206 7.87 26.67 -9.91
CA ALA A 206 8.48 25.35 -9.89
C ALA A 206 9.06 25.06 -8.49
N PRO A 207 9.22 23.79 -8.11
CA PRO A 207 8.82 22.59 -8.84
C PRO A 207 7.30 22.34 -8.78
N LEU A 208 6.74 21.79 -9.87
CA LEU A 208 5.35 21.30 -9.88
C LEU A 208 5.26 20.04 -9.02
N SER A 209 4.30 19.99 -8.10
CA SER A 209 4.06 18.80 -7.28
C SER A 209 3.50 17.66 -8.12
N HIS A 210 4.03 16.46 -7.90
CA HIS A 210 3.46 15.20 -8.37
C HIS A 210 2.97 14.43 -7.16
N SER A 211 1.67 14.15 -7.09
CA SER A 211 1.07 13.44 -5.95
C SER A 211 -0.04 12.50 -6.38
N PHE A 212 -0.58 11.78 -5.41
CA PHE A 212 -1.75 10.93 -5.57
C PHE A 212 -3.02 11.73 -5.25
N ASN A 213 -4.16 11.31 -5.80
CA ASN A 213 -5.43 11.84 -5.31
C ASN A 213 -5.80 11.14 -4.01
N LEU A 214 -5.18 11.57 -2.91
CA LEU A 214 -5.37 10.99 -1.58
C LEU A 214 -6.86 11.01 -1.15
N ALA A 215 -7.64 12.00 -1.58
CA ALA A 215 -9.08 12.02 -1.35
C ALA A 215 -9.77 10.82 -2.00
N ASP A 216 -9.54 10.58 -3.30
CA ASP A 216 -10.12 9.43 -4.01
C ASP A 216 -9.64 8.08 -3.43
N LEU A 217 -8.39 8.00 -2.98
CA LEU A 217 -7.86 6.80 -2.32
C LEU A 217 -8.55 6.49 -0.98
N LEU A 218 -9.01 7.54 -0.28
CA LEU A 218 -9.77 7.40 0.95
C LEU A 218 -11.28 7.28 0.74
N ASP A 219 -11.82 7.76 -0.39
CA ASP A 219 -13.25 7.69 -0.70
C ASP A 219 -13.67 6.31 -1.24
N VAL A 220 -13.33 5.26 -0.48
CA VAL A 220 -13.63 3.87 -0.80
C VAL A 220 -14.40 3.23 0.34
N ALA A 221 -15.56 2.66 0.02
CA ALA A 221 -16.42 1.99 0.99
C ALA A 221 -15.82 0.67 1.49
N VAL A 222 -16.01 0.38 2.78
CA VAL A 222 -15.66 -0.93 3.37
C VAL A 222 -16.61 -1.99 2.82
N GLY A 223 -16.08 -2.88 1.98
CA GLY A 223 -16.83 -3.98 1.35
C GLY A 223 -16.57 -4.15 -0.14
N ASP A 224 -16.10 -3.10 -0.82
CA ASP A 224 -15.59 -3.21 -2.19
C ASP A 224 -14.14 -3.72 -2.11
N ASN A 225 -14.00 -5.04 -2.11
CA ASN A 225 -12.76 -5.82 -1.98
C ASN A 225 -11.62 -5.48 -2.98
N GLU A 226 -11.73 -4.41 -3.77
CA GLU A 226 -10.75 -4.03 -4.78
C GLU A 226 -9.91 -2.81 -4.37
N ASN A 227 -10.46 -1.91 -3.56
CA ASN A 227 -9.93 -0.56 -3.44
C ASN A 227 -9.73 -0.06 -2.00
N TRP A 228 -9.97 -0.85 -0.95
CA TRP A 228 -9.74 -0.39 0.42
C TRP A 228 -8.23 -0.17 0.69
N TRP A 229 -7.88 1.01 1.20
CA TRP A 229 -6.50 1.39 1.54
C TRP A 229 -6.31 1.48 3.05
N PRO A 230 -5.57 0.54 3.67
CA PRO A 230 -5.15 0.65 5.07
C PRO A 230 -4.22 1.85 5.30
N ALA A 231 -4.23 2.42 6.50
CA ALA A 231 -3.43 3.60 6.84
C ALA A 231 -1.93 3.35 6.64
N SER A 232 -1.45 2.16 7.00
CA SER A 232 -0.04 1.75 6.88
C SER A 232 0.48 1.68 5.44
N THR A 233 -0.41 1.48 4.46
CA THR A 233 -0.01 1.26 3.06
C THR A 233 0.14 2.56 2.27
N LEU A 234 -0.38 3.70 2.77
CA LEU A 234 -0.29 4.99 2.10
C LEU A 234 1.14 5.44 1.79
N LEU A 235 2.11 5.04 2.61
CA LEU A 235 3.53 5.36 2.42
C LEU A 235 4.28 4.40 1.50
N SER A 236 3.65 3.29 1.09
CA SER A 236 4.27 2.26 0.24
C SER A 236 4.04 2.46 -1.26
N ILE A 237 3.29 3.50 -1.64
CA ILE A 237 2.94 3.76 -3.04
C ILE A 237 4.18 4.14 -3.84
N ASP A 238 4.40 3.47 -4.98
CA ASP A 238 5.52 3.81 -5.88
C ASP A 238 5.38 5.27 -6.36
N PRO A 239 6.34 6.16 -6.04
CA PRO A 239 6.31 7.55 -6.48
C PRO A 239 6.21 7.71 -8.01
N ARG A 240 6.61 6.71 -8.80
CA ARG A 240 6.47 6.73 -10.27
C ARG A 240 5.02 6.70 -10.75
N ALA A 241 4.08 6.30 -9.90
CA ALA A 241 2.65 6.33 -10.19
C ALA A 241 2.02 7.71 -9.93
N ALA A 242 2.74 8.65 -9.29
CA ALA A 242 2.23 9.99 -9.00
C ALA A 242 1.89 10.79 -10.27
N MET A 243 0.81 11.56 -10.21
CA MET A 243 0.33 12.41 -11.30
C MET A 243 0.66 13.88 -11.02
N PRO A 244 0.86 14.72 -12.06
CA PRO A 244 1.03 16.15 -11.88
C PRO A 244 -0.21 16.76 -11.19
N LYS A 245 -0.01 17.47 -10.08
CA LYS A 245 -1.10 18.04 -9.28
C LYS A 245 -1.58 19.38 -9.86
N VAL A 246 -2.31 19.28 -10.96
CA VAL A 246 -3.05 20.38 -11.60
C VAL A 246 -4.52 20.19 -11.30
N SER A 247 -5.06 20.93 -10.33
CA SER A 247 -6.44 20.78 -9.88
C SER A 247 -7.45 21.42 -10.83
N LYS A 248 -7.02 22.41 -11.62
CA LYS A 248 -7.86 23.05 -12.64
C LYS A 248 -6.99 23.51 -13.79
N LEU A 249 -7.37 23.15 -15.01
CA LEU A 249 -6.95 23.83 -16.23
C LEU A 249 -8.22 24.19 -17.00
N ALA A 250 -8.44 25.48 -17.25
CA ALA A 250 -9.61 25.96 -17.96
C ALA A 250 -9.19 26.71 -19.22
N GLY A 251 -9.77 26.33 -20.36
CA GLY A 251 -9.60 27.02 -21.64
C GLY A 251 -10.85 27.82 -21.98
N THR A 252 -10.71 29.12 -22.21
CA THR A 252 -11.81 30.01 -22.62
C THR A 252 -11.66 30.39 -24.09
N ALA A 253 -12.59 29.95 -24.92
CA ALA A 253 -12.70 30.29 -26.34
C ALA A 253 -13.97 31.12 -26.58
N GLY A 254 -13.80 32.41 -26.90
CA GLY A 254 -14.92 33.34 -26.99
C GLY A 254 -15.64 33.47 -25.64
N ALA A 255 -16.91 33.06 -25.57
CA ALA A 255 -17.72 33.07 -24.34
C ALA A 255 -17.79 31.71 -23.61
N VAL A 256 -17.19 30.66 -24.17
CA VAL A 256 -17.27 29.29 -23.63
C VAL A 256 -15.99 28.97 -22.87
N THR A 257 -16.14 28.46 -21.65
CA THR A 257 -15.03 27.96 -20.82
C THR A 257 -15.19 26.48 -20.58
N SER A 258 -14.17 25.70 -20.90
CA SER A 258 -14.17 24.24 -20.77
C SER A 258 -13.01 23.78 -19.88
N PRO A 259 -13.25 22.82 -18.97
CA PRO A 259 -12.18 22.22 -18.19
C PRO A 259 -11.36 21.25 -19.04
N TRP A 260 -10.08 21.12 -18.69
CA TRP A 260 -9.14 20.19 -19.29
C TRP A 260 -8.61 19.23 -18.23
N THR A 261 -8.47 17.96 -18.59
CA THR A 261 -8.08 16.90 -17.66
C THR A 261 -6.63 16.50 -17.87
N VAL A 262 -5.86 16.42 -16.78
CA VAL A 262 -4.47 15.96 -16.83
C VAL A 262 -4.43 14.44 -17.07
N ARG A 263 -3.59 14.00 -18.01
CA ARG A 263 -3.32 12.59 -18.32
C ARG A 263 -1.83 12.31 -18.25
N ARG A 264 -1.48 11.04 -18.07
CA ARG A 264 -0.08 10.58 -18.10
C ARG A 264 0.49 10.61 -19.52
N ASP A 265 -0.33 10.19 -20.47
CA ASP A 265 -0.10 10.26 -21.90
C ASP A 265 -1.45 10.47 -22.60
N LEU A 266 -1.44 10.70 -23.92
CA LEU A 266 -2.65 10.91 -24.71
C LEU A 266 -2.98 9.72 -25.62
N LEU A 267 -2.28 8.59 -25.50
CA LEU A 267 -2.37 7.48 -26.48
C LEU A 267 -3.77 6.87 -26.54
N VAL A 268 -4.54 6.97 -25.46
CA VAL A 268 -5.92 6.44 -25.35
C VAL A 268 -6.96 7.57 -25.30
N SER A 269 -6.54 8.83 -25.41
CA SER A 269 -7.46 9.97 -25.42
C SER A 269 -8.22 10.03 -26.75
N ALA A 270 -9.55 10.16 -26.68
CA ALA A 270 -10.37 10.37 -27.87
C ALA A 270 -10.00 11.69 -28.59
N SER A 271 -10.25 11.77 -29.89
CA SER A 271 -9.92 12.93 -30.74
C SER A 271 -10.47 14.27 -30.23
N ASP A 272 -11.62 14.24 -29.55
CA ASP A 272 -12.31 15.41 -29.01
C ASP A 272 -12.17 15.56 -27.48
N ALA A 273 -11.41 14.69 -26.83
CA ALA A 273 -11.18 14.75 -25.40
C ALA A 273 -10.29 15.95 -25.03
N ALA A 274 -10.78 16.84 -24.15
CA ALA A 274 -10.03 17.95 -23.61
C ALA A 274 -8.98 17.49 -22.57
N ASP A 275 -8.01 16.70 -23.03
CA ASP A 275 -6.94 16.13 -22.23
C ASP A 275 -5.60 16.84 -22.50
N PHE A 276 -4.73 16.89 -21.49
CA PHE A 276 -3.37 17.42 -21.62
C PHE A 276 -2.37 16.63 -20.78
N VAL A 277 -1.09 16.76 -21.13
CA VAL A 277 0.03 16.14 -20.41
C VAL A 277 0.97 17.22 -19.92
N VAL A 278 1.58 17.00 -18.77
CA VAL A 278 2.66 17.86 -18.27
C VAL A 278 4.02 17.24 -18.58
N GLU A 279 4.88 18.01 -19.23
CA GLU A 279 6.27 17.66 -19.52
C GLU A 279 7.18 18.55 -18.65
N VAL A 280 7.97 17.93 -17.76
CA VAL A 280 8.91 18.64 -16.89
C VAL A 280 10.30 18.61 -17.54
N GLU A 281 10.85 19.79 -17.81
CA GLU A 281 12.23 19.93 -18.30
C GLU A 281 13.25 19.64 -17.19
N ASP A 282 14.50 19.37 -17.58
CA ASP A 282 15.63 19.20 -16.64
C ASP A 282 15.80 20.42 -15.70
N SER A 283 15.47 21.62 -16.19
CA SER A 283 15.42 22.86 -15.40
C SER A 283 14.37 22.87 -14.27
N GLY A 284 13.47 21.88 -14.22
CA GLY A 284 12.33 21.81 -13.30
C GLY A 284 11.10 22.54 -13.80
N ARG A 285 11.18 23.18 -14.96
CA ARG A 285 10.07 23.93 -15.55
C ARG A 285 9.06 22.99 -16.19
N ALA A 286 7.80 23.08 -15.77
CA ALA A 286 6.70 22.31 -16.32
C ALA A 286 6.10 23.00 -17.55
N ARG A 287 5.92 22.25 -18.65
CA ARG A 287 5.19 22.67 -19.86
C ARG A 287 3.96 21.81 -20.08
N LEU A 288 2.90 22.43 -20.58
CA LEU A 288 1.69 21.73 -20.94
C LEU A 288 1.72 21.35 -22.42
N ARG A 289 1.43 20.08 -22.72
CA ARG A 289 1.24 19.58 -24.08
C ARG A 289 -0.19 19.11 -24.26
N PHE A 290 -0.84 19.63 -25.29
CA PHE A 290 -2.20 19.25 -25.69
C PHE A 290 -2.20 18.19 -26.79
N GLY A 291 -3.38 17.69 -27.12
CA GLY A 291 -3.60 16.73 -28.20
C GLY A 291 -3.44 17.31 -29.60
N ASP A 292 -3.62 16.44 -30.59
CA ASP A 292 -3.41 16.72 -32.01
C ASP A 292 -4.67 16.50 -32.89
N ASP A 293 -5.83 16.35 -32.26
CA ASP A 293 -7.13 15.97 -32.82
C ASP A 293 -7.25 14.48 -33.22
N ASP A 294 -6.20 13.68 -33.04
CA ASP A 294 -6.26 12.20 -33.11
C ASP A 294 -6.15 11.60 -31.70
N HIS A 295 -5.19 12.10 -30.91
CA HIS A 295 -4.90 11.70 -29.54
C HIS A 295 -5.17 12.86 -28.58
N GLY A 296 -6.45 13.10 -28.31
CA GLY A 296 -6.90 14.28 -27.57
C GLY A 296 -7.13 15.50 -28.47
N GLN A 297 -8.00 16.40 -28.00
CA GLN A 297 -8.38 17.64 -28.67
C GLN A 297 -7.21 18.62 -28.71
N ARG A 298 -7.01 19.25 -29.88
CA ARG A 298 -6.14 20.43 -29.99
C ARG A 298 -6.91 21.69 -29.58
N PRO A 299 -6.33 22.58 -28.77
CA PRO A 299 -7.00 23.83 -28.41
C PRO A 299 -7.09 24.76 -29.63
N THR A 300 -8.24 25.41 -29.78
CA THR A 300 -8.50 26.31 -30.91
C THR A 300 -7.71 27.62 -30.75
N VAL A 301 -7.35 28.23 -31.89
CA VAL A 301 -6.68 29.53 -31.92
C VAL A 301 -7.48 30.57 -31.14
N GLY A 302 -6.80 31.36 -30.29
CA GLY A 302 -7.42 32.37 -29.43
C GLY A 302 -7.94 31.85 -28.09
N THR A 303 -7.92 30.54 -27.84
CA THR A 303 -8.29 29.99 -26.53
C THR A 303 -7.31 30.47 -25.46
N ALA A 304 -7.79 31.15 -24.43
CA ALA A 304 -6.99 31.61 -23.29
C ALA A 304 -7.02 30.58 -22.16
N PHE A 305 -5.87 30.27 -21.57
CA PHE A 305 -5.77 29.25 -20.51
C PHE A 305 -5.46 29.86 -19.14
N VAL A 306 -6.10 29.29 -18.12
CA VAL A 306 -5.85 29.58 -16.70
C VAL A 306 -5.66 28.27 -15.95
N ALA A 307 -4.63 28.19 -15.11
CA ALA A 307 -4.27 26.98 -14.38
C ALA A 307 -4.22 27.21 -12.85
N THR A 308 -4.78 26.28 -12.09
CA THR A 308 -4.55 26.12 -10.65
C THR A 308 -3.79 24.82 -10.43
N TYR A 309 -2.64 24.91 -9.78
CA TYR A 309 -1.72 23.79 -9.62
C TYR A 309 -0.94 23.90 -8.31
N ARG A 310 -0.39 22.79 -7.86
CA ARG A 310 0.38 22.70 -6.62
C ARG A 310 1.87 22.77 -6.88
N VAL A 311 2.60 23.58 -6.13
CA VAL A 311 4.08 23.59 -6.15
C VAL A 311 4.65 23.10 -4.83
N GLY A 312 5.75 22.36 -4.88
CA GLY A 312 6.35 21.73 -3.71
C GLY A 312 6.82 20.30 -3.99
N ASN A 313 6.82 19.48 -2.93
CA ASN A 313 7.38 18.11 -2.85
C ASN A 313 8.91 18.09 -2.70
N GLY A 314 9.51 16.90 -2.80
CA GLY A 314 10.90 16.64 -2.43
C GLY A 314 11.06 16.16 -0.99
N VAL A 315 12.30 15.89 -0.59
CA VAL A 315 12.61 15.43 0.78
C VAL A 315 12.38 16.52 1.82
N ALA A 316 12.27 17.79 1.39
CA ALA A 316 11.89 18.91 2.25
C ALA A 316 10.52 18.71 2.91
N GLY A 317 9.60 17.97 2.28
CA GLY A 317 8.29 17.64 2.85
C GLY A 317 8.33 16.59 3.96
N ASN A 318 9.45 15.90 4.16
CA ASN A 318 9.60 14.84 5.18
C ASN A 318 9.97 15.44 6.54
N VAL A 319 9.08 16.26 7.09
CA VAL A 319 9.27 16.91 8.39
C VAL A 319 9.10 15.93 9.54
N GLY A 320 9.82 16.15 10.64
CA GLY A 320 9.72 15.33 11.85
C GLY A 320 8.34 15.38 12.51
N SER A 321 8.11 14.49 13.47
CA SER A 321 6.94 14.59 14.34
C SER A 321 6.92 15.93 15.08
N GLU A 322 5.73 16.46 15.33
CA GLU A 322 5.48 17.76 15.98
C GLU A 322 6.00 19.00 15.26
N ALA A 323 6.46 18.89 14.01
CA ALA A 323 7.00 20.01 13.25
C ALA A 323 5.91 20.97 12.71
N VAL A 324 4.70 20.48 12.46
CA VAL A 324 3.55 21.25 11.94
C VAL A 324 2.76 21.84 13.11
N ALA A 325 2.98 23.13 13.38
CA ALA A 325 2.43 23.82 14.56
C ALA A 325 1.47 24.98 14.25
N HIS A 326 1.26 25.29 12.97
CA HIS A 326 0.42 26.42 12.55
C HIS A 326 -0.64 25.98 11.55
N VAL A 327 -1.87 26.44 11.76
CA VAL A 327 -3.00 26.24 10.85
C VAL A 327 -3.40 27.58 10.24
N VAL A 328 -3.65 27.55 8.93
CA VAL A 328 -4.23 28.66 8.17
C VAL A 328 -5.74 28.44 8.12
N SER A 329 -6.52 29.36 8.69
CA SER A 329 -7.99 29.20 8.80
C SER A 329 -8.71 30.53 8.60
N ALA A 330 -9.78 30.51 7.81
CA ALA A 330 -10.68 31.66 7.65
C ALA A 330 -11.50 31.94 8.92
N THR A 331 -11.71 30.91 9.75
CA THR A 331 -12.47 31.00 11.00
C THR A 331 -11.52 31.13 12.18
N ASN A 332 -11.64 32.22 12.93
CA ASN A 332 -10.83 32.48 14.12
C ASN A 332 -11.46 31.85 15.36
N GLY A 333 -10.63 31.41 16.30
CA GLY A 333 -11.05 30.93 17.63
C GLY A 333 -11.52 29.47 17.69
N VAL A 334 -11.45 28.72 16.58
CA VAL A 334 -11.87 27.30 16.53
C VAL A 334 -10.75 26.35 16.94
N PHE A 335 -9.50 26.66 16.58
CA PHE A 335 -8.36 25.78 16.82
C PHE A 335 -7.47 26.31 17.95
N THR A 336 -7.30 25.51 19.00
CA THR A 336 -6.34 25.79 20.08
C THR A 336 -4.92 25.38 19.68
N ALA A 337 -4.78 24.23 19.03
CA ALA A 337 -3.51 23.67 18.58
C ALA A 337 -3.72 22.82 17.33
N VAL A 338 -2.63 22.63 16.58
CA VAL A 338 -2.50 21.64 15.51
C VAL A 338 -1.18 20.91 15.72
N ARG A 339 -1.16 19.61 15.45
CA ARG A 339 0.01 18.75 15.60
C ARG A 339 0.09 17.78 14.43
N ASN A 340 1.29 17.30 14.13
CA ASN A 340 1.52 16.10 13.34
C ASN A 340 2.27 15.07 14.22
N PRO A 341 1.57 14.22 14.98
CA PRO A 341 2.27 13.33 15.90
C PRO A 341 3.17 12.31 15.18
N MET A 342 2.84 11.94 13.95
CA MET A 342 3.73 11.16 13.09
C MET A 342 4.57 12.09 12.20
N ALA A 343 5.79 11.66 11.90
CA ALA A 343 6.62 12.33 10.91
C ALA A 343 5.95 12.25 9.53
N ALA A 344 6.06 13.33 8.75
CA ALA A 344 5.65 13.31 7.36
C ALA A 344 6.67 12.49 6.55
N ALA A 345 6.19 11.73 5.57
CA ALA A 345 7.00 10.83 4.78
C ALA A 345 6.45 10.69 3.35
N GLY A 346 7.23 10.03 2.48
CA GLY A 346 6.87 9.79 1.07
C GLY A 346 7.38 10.84 0.10
N GLY A 347 7.90 11.98 0.59
CA GLY A 347 8.59 12.96 -0.23
C GLY A 347 9.91 12.42 -0.76
N VAL A 348 10.05 12.38 -2.09
CA VAL A 348 11.28 11.98 -2.78
C VAL A 348 11.72 13.07 -3.73
N GLU A 349 13.03 13.24 -3.88
CA GLU A 349 13.57 14.16 -4.88
C GLU A 349 13.27 13.67 -6.29
N ARG A 350 13.24 14.63 -7.22
CA ARG A 350 13.20 14.33 -8.65
C ARG A 350 14.42 13.49 -9.03
N GLU A 351 14.22 12.50 -9.89
CA GLU A 351 15.30 11.69 -10.43
C GLU A 351 16.31 12.56 -11.20
N ASP A 352 17.59 12.29 -11.00
CA ASP A 352 18.69 13.01 -11.66
C ASP A 352 18.79 12.61 -13.14
N ILE A 353 19.17 13.56 -14.00
CA ILE A 353 19.22 13.34 -15.45
C ILE A 353 20.24 12.26 -15.86
N GLU A 354 21.33 12.08 -15.11
CA GLU A 354 22.31 11.02 -15.41
C GLU A 354 21.78 9.65 -14.99
N ALA A 355 21.00 9.56 -13.91
CA ALA A 355 20.26 8.34 -13.55
C ALA A 355 19.24 7.98 -14.64
N VAL A 356 18.44 8.97 -15.09
CA VAL A 356 17.49 8.78 -16.20
C VAL A 356 18.18 8.28 -17.47
N ARG A 357 19.36 8.83 -17.84
CA ARG A 357 20.11 8.37 -19.02
C ARG A 357 20.56 6.92 -18.93
N ARG A 358 20.94 6.46 -17.75
CA ARG A 358 21.34 5.06 -17.50
C ARG A 358 20.13 4.12 -17.51
N ASP A 359 19.01 4.55 -16.92
CA ASP A 359 17.88 3.67 -16.60
C ASP A 359 16.81 3.65 -17.71
N ALA A 360 16.67 4.74 -18.49
CA ALA A 360 15.69 4.84 -19.58
C ALA A 360 15.80 3.73 -20.64
N PRO A 361 16.99 3.29 -21.12
CA PRO A 361 17.09 2.17 -22.05
C PRO A 361 16.53 0.86 -21.49
N GLN A 362 16.67 0.63 -20.18
CA GLN A 362 16.09 -0.54 -19.52
C GLN A 362 14.57 -0.42 -19.41
N ALA A 363 14.04 0.78 -19.15
CA ALA A 363 12.60 1.02 -19.14
C ALA A 363 11.93 0.65 -20.48
N PHE A 364 12.61 0.88 -21.62
CA PHE A 364 12.13 0.43 -22.94
C PHE A 364 12.24 -1.09 -23.16
N ARG A 365 13.10 -1.78 -22.41
CA ARG A 365 13.20 -3.25 -22.43
C ARG A 365 12.15 -3.90 -21.52
N THR A 366 11.67 -3.18 -20.51
CA THR A 366 10.57 -3.62 -19.65
C THR A 366 9.28 -3.64 -20.45
N GLN A 367 8.87 -4.85 -20.83
CA GLN A 367 7.66 -5.05 -21.60
C GLN A 367 6.43 -4.55 -20.82
N GLN A 368 5.63 -3.68 -21.46
CA GLN A 368 4.36 -3.13 -20.95
C GLN A 368 3.15 -3.86 -21.57
N ARG A 369 3.36 -5.10 -22.03
CA ARG A 369 2.37 -5.98 -22.68
C ARG A 369 2.68 -7.43 -22.30
N ALA A 370 1.68 -8.23 -21.97
CA ALA A 370 1.88 -9.63 -21.66
C ALA A 370 1.44 -10.49 -22.85
N VAL A 371 2.38 -11.14 -23.53
CA VAL A 371 2.11 -11.95 -24.74
C VAL A 371 2.30 -13.43 -24.46
N THR A 372 3.38 -13.78 -23.76
CA THR A 372 3.74 -15.16 -23.42
C THR A 372 3.34 -15.50 -21.98
N PRO A 373 3.27 -16.79 -21.60
CA PRO A 373 2.99 -17.16 -20.20
C PRO A 373 3.99 -16.55 -19.21
N ALA A 374 5.27 -16.50 -19.59
CA ALA A 374 6.32 -15.88 -18.78
C ALA A 374 6.09 -14.38 -18.58
N ASP A 375 5.54 -13.67 -19.58
CA ASP A 375 5.22 -12.25 -19.43
C ASP A 375 4.07 -12.01 -18.44
N TYR A 376 3.04 -12.86 -18.45
CA TYR A 376 1.94 -12.78 -17.48
C TYR A 376 2.41 -13.10 -16.06
N ALA A 377 3.27 -14.11 -15.90
CA ALA A 377 3.92 -14.41 -14.63
C ALA A 377 4.76 -13.22 -14.13
N ALA A 378 5.65 -12.69 -14.98
CA ALA A 378 6.50 -11.55 -14.63
C ALA A 378 5.70 -10.26 -14.36
N ALA A 379 4.55 -10.06 -15.02
CA ALA A 379 3.65 -8.94 -14.74
C ALA A 379 2.92 -9.13 -13.40
N ALA A 380 2.52 -10.34 -13.05
CA ALA A 380 1.89 -10.66 -11.77
C ALA A 380 2.87 -10.49 -10.60
N GLU A 381 4.13 -10.89 -10.77
CA GLU A 381 5.23 -10.71 -9.80
C GLU A 381 5.60 -9.24 -9.53
N ARG A 382 5.01 -8.27 -10.25
CA ARG A 382 5.18 -6.84 -9.93
C ARG A 382 4.32 -6.38 -8.74
N LEU A 383 3.33 -7.17 -8.33
CA LEU A 383 2.55 -6.88 -7.12
C LEU A 383 3.39 -7.23 -5.88
N PRO A 384 3.55 -6.31 -4.90
CA PRO A 384 4.45 -6.52 -3.76
C PRO A 384 4.15 -7.75 -2.90
N ASP A 385 2.90 -8.23 -2.90
CA ASP A 385 2.47 -9.37 -2.10
C ASP A 385 2.48 -10.71 -2.87
N VAL A 386 2.97 -10.72 -4.12
CA VAL A 386 3.21 -11.91 -4.93
C VAL A 386 4.68 -12.26 -4.89
N GLN A 387 5.00 -13.44 -4.37
CA GLN A 387 6.36 -13.98 -4.35
C GLN A 387 6.79 -14.48 -5.72
N ARG A 388 5.96 -15.32 -6.34
CA ARG A 388 6.16 -15.91 -7.67
C ARG A 388 4.83 -16.08 -8.38
N ALA A 389 4.83 -16.23 -9.69
CA ALA A 389 3.63 -16.57 -10.44
C ALA A 389 3.93 -17.55 -11.56
N ALA A 390 2.93 -18.35 -11.92
CA ALA A 390 2.92 -19.16 -13.12
C ALA A 390 1.70 -18.79 -13.96
N ALA A 391 1.82 -18.88 -15.28
CA ALA A 391 0.70 -18.66 -16.18
C ALA A 391 0.60 -19.75 -17.23
N THR A 392 -0.63 -20.03 -17.70
CA THR A 392 -0.89 -20.94 -18.81
C THR A 392 -2.00 -20.40 -19.70
N PHE A 393 -1.97 -20.76 -20.99
CA PHE A 393 -3.06 -20.45 -21.92
C PHE A 393 -3.90 -21.71 -22.11
N ARG A 394 -5.22 -21.57 -22.03
CA ARG A 394 -6.14 -22.67 -22.32
C ARG A 394 -7.23 -22.18 -23.27
N TRP A 395 -7.53 -23.00 -24.28
CA TRP A 395 -8.68 -22.77 -25.15
C TRP A 395 -9.97 -23.10 -24.38
N THR A 396 -10.87 -22.13 -24.22
CA THR A 396 -12.12 -22.29 -23.46
C THR A 396 -13.36 -22.43 -24.36
N GLY A 397 -13.14 -22.65 -25.67
CA GLY A 397 -14.19 -22.90 -26.65
C GLY A 397 -14.27 -21.82 -27.71
N SER A 398 -14.33 -20.56 -27.30
CA SER A 398 -14.51 -19.41 -28.21
C SER A 398 -13.24 -18.56 -28.39
N TRP A 399 -12.36 -18.54 -27.39
CA TRP A 399 -11.07 -17.86 -27.42
C TRP A 399 -10.11 -18.49 -26.40
N TYR A 400 -8.89 -17.98 -26.32
CA TYR A 400 -7.93 -18.38 -25.30
C TYR A 400 -8.15 -17.56 -24.02
N THR A 401 -8.12 -18.26 -22.89
CA THR A 401 -8.09 -17.65 -21.56
C THR A 401 -6.72 -17.88 -20.94
N VAL A 402 -6.16 -16.80 -20.38
CA VAL A 402 -4.91 -16.82 -19.64
C VAL A 402 -5.22 -17.10 -18.18
N PHE A 403 -4.72 -18.22 -17.67
CA PHE A 403 -4.83 -18.60 -16.27
C PHE A 403 -3.53 -18.19 -15.57
N VAL A 404 -3.62 -17.25 -14.63
CA VAL A 404 -2.50 -16.80 -13.81
C VAL A 404 -2.66 -17.36 -12.40
N THR A 405 -1.63 -18.05 -11.92
CA THR A 405 -1.61 -18.71 -10.61
C THR A 405 -0.51 -18.06 -9.78
N PRO A 406 -0.86 -17.25 -8.76
CA PRO A 406 0.11 -16.57 -7.92
C PRO A 406 0.46 -17.38 -6.68
N ASP A 407 1.70 -17.26 -6.25
CA ASP A 407 2.25 -17.69 -4.97
C ASP A 407 2.49 -16.44 -4.13
N ARG A 408 1.81 -16.32 -2.98
CA ARG A 408 1.82 -15.12 -2.15
C ARG A 408 2.82 -15.28 -1.00
N PHE A 409 3.48 -14.18 -0.62
CA PHE A 409 4.31 -14.18 0.58
C PHE A 409 3.50 -14.61 1.82
N GLY A 410 4.15 -15.36 2.70
CA GLY A 410 3.54 -15.95 3.90
C GLY A 410 2.59 -17.11 3.63
N GLY A 411 2.43 -17.55 2.38
CA GLY A 411 1.40 -18.52 2.00
C GLY A 411 -0.02 -17.93 2.08
N GLY A 412 -0.17 -16.65 1.78
CA GLY A 412 -1.45 -15.96 1.82
C GLY A 412 -2.48 -16.56 0.85
N ASP A 413 -3.75 -16.56 1.25
CA ASP A 413 -4.85 -17.11 0.45
C ASP A 413 -5.08 -16.32 -0.85
N VAL A 414 -5.47 -16.99 -1.92
CA VAL A 414 -5.85 -16.37 -3.20
C VAL A 414 -7.38 -16.17 -3.21
N ASP A 415 -7.86 -15.31 -2.31
CA ASP A 415 -9.27 -15.01 -2.10
C ASP A 415 -9.85 -14.11 -3.22
N ALA A 416 -11.16 -13.83 -3.17
CA ALA A 416 -11.83 -13.03 -4.19
C ALA A 416 -11.26 -11.60 -4.31
N THR A 417 -10.90 -11.02 -3.16
CA THR A 417 -10.27 -9.70 -3.02
C THR A 417 -8.94 -9.65 -3.77
N PHE A 418 -8.04 -10.57 -3.46
CA PHE A 418 -6.75 -10.68 -4.10
C PHE A 418 -6.89 -11.00 -5.59
N LYS A 419 -7.77 -11.95 -5.97
CA LYS A 419 -8.03 -12.31 -7.38
C LYS A 419 -8.42 -11.08 -8.20
N SER A 420 -9.30 -10.24 -7.67
CA SER A 420 -9.74 -9.06 -8.41
C SER A 420 -8.66 -7.98 -8.52
N ARG A 421 -7.93 -7.71 -7.43
CA ARG A 421 -6.79 -6.77 -7.45
C ARG A 421 -5.71 -7.21 -8.44
N LEU A 422 -5.33 -8.50 -8.44
CA LEU A 422 -4.36 -9.03 -9.40
C LEU A 422 -4.90 -8.95 -10.84
N ARG A 423 -6.17 -9.30 -11.06
CA ARG A 423 -6.81 -9.18 -12.39
C ARG A 423 -6.78 -7.74 -12.89
N GLY A 424 -7.23 -6.77 -12.10
CA GLY A 424 -7.23 -5.35 -12.45
C GLY A 424 -5.82 -4.81 -12.75
N SER A 425 -4.82 -5.25 -11.99
CA SER A 425 -3.40 -4.92 -12.26
C SER A 425 -2.91 -5.48 -13.60
N LEU A 426 -3.35 -6.68 -13.96
CA LEU A 426 -2.94 -7.36 -15.19
C LEU A 426 -3.71 -6.91 -16.44
N GLU A 427 -4.92 -6.37 -16.30
CA GLU A 427 -5.74 -5.88 -17.41
C GLU A 427 -5.01 -4.89 -18.31
N ARG A 428 -4.20 -4.00 -17.74
CA ARG A 428 -3.39 -3.02 -18.50
C ARG A 428 -2.35 -3.65 -19.42
N TYR A 429 -1.94 -4.90 -19.15
CA TYR A 429 -0.93 -5.62 -19.91
C TYR A 429 -1.55 -6.66 -20.85
N ARG A 430 -2.81 -7.03 -20.64
CA ARG A 430 -3.49 -8.11 -21.35
C ARG A 430 -3.60 -7.81 -22.84
N MET A 431 -3.43 -8.84 -23.66
CA MET A 431 -3.71 -8.76 -25.09
C MET A 431 -5.22 -8.66 -25.34
N ALA A 432 -5.63 -7.73 -26.21
CA ALA A 432 -7.01 -7.66 -26.66
C ALA A 432 -7.47 -9.01 -27.25
N GLY A 433 -8.69 -9.43 -26.88
CA GLY A 433 -9.29 -10.69 -27.34
C GLY A 433 -8.98 -11.94 -26.49
N TYR A 434 -8.18 -11.81 -25.43
CA TYR A 434 -7.98 -12.88 -24.44
C TYR A 434 -8.76 -12.60 -23.16
N ASP A 435 -9.28 -13.62 -22.51
CA ASP A 435 -9.78 -13.48 -21.14
C ASP A 435 -8.65 -13.75 -20.14
N LEU A 436 -8.78 -13.18 -18.94
CA LEU A 436 -7.83 -13.36 -17.85
C LEU A 436 -8.55 -13.92 -16.62
N GLU A 437 -8.04 -15.03 -16.10
CA GLU A 437 -8.54 -15.65 -14.89
C GLU A 437 -7.41 -15.93 -13.89
N VAL A 438 -7.68 -15.63 -12.62
CA VAL A 438 -6.73 -15.87 -11.52
C VAL A 438 -7.13 -17.14 -10.77
N SER A 439 -6.23 -18.12 -10.71
CA SER A 439 -6.44 -19.42 -10.07
C SER A 439 -5.61 -19.58 -8.80
N GLU A 440 -6.06 -20.47 -7.90
CA GLU A 440 -5.29 -20.86 -6.72
C GLU A 440 -4.15 -21.83 -7.06
N PRO A 441 -3.01 -21.75 -6.36
CA PRO A 441 -1.93 -22.72 -6.49
C PRO A 441 -2.37 -24.11 -6.04
N ARG A 442 -1.82 -25.15 -6.68
CA ARG A 442 -2.03 -26.53 -6.22
C ARG A 442 -0.98 -26.89 -5.17
N PHE A 443 -1.38 -26.94 -3.90
CA PHE A 443 -0.49 -27.40 -2.85
C PHE A 443 -0.28 -28.92 -2.90
N VAL A 444 0.96 -29.35 -2.69
CA VAL A 444 1.38 -30.75 -2.62
C VAL A 444 1.79 -31.03 -1.17
N PRO A 445 0.85 -31.51 -0.34
CA PRO A 445 1.16 -31.82 1.04
C PRO A 445 2.17 -32.97 1.12
N LEU A 446 3.18 -32.82 1.96
CA LEU A 446 4.25 -33.79 2.15
C LEU A 446 3.98 -34.67 3.38
N ASP A 447 4.36 -35.96 3.31
CA ASP A 447 4.32 -36.89 4.46
C ASP A 447 5.73 -37.36 4.76
N ILE A 448 6.33 -36.79 5.80
CA ILE A 448 7.74 -36.96 6.15
C ILE A 448 7.82 -37.56 7.56
N ALA A 449 8.61 -38.63 7.68
CA ALA A 449 8.93 -39.25 8.96
C ALA A 449 10.44 -39.39 9.11
N LEU A 450 10.99 -38.83 10.17
CA LEU A 450 12.41 -38.85 10.48
C LEU A 450 12.65 -39.53 11.84
N HIS A 451 13.62 -40.43 11.87
CA HIS A 451 14.19 -40.97 13.10
C HIS A 451 15.48 -40.23 13.41
N VAL A 452 15.49 -39.52 14.53
CA VAL A 452 16.62 -38.71 15.02
C VAL A 452 17.32 -39.49 16.14
N CYS A 453 18.60 -39.81 15.96
CA CYS A 453 19.45 -40.31 17.03
C CYS A 453 20.01 -39.13 17.82
N VAL A 454 19.79 -39.11 19.12
CA VAL A 454 20.17 -38.03 20.04
C VAL A 454 21.43 -38.42 20.80
N ASN A 455 22.36 -37.48 20.94
CA ASN A 455 23.57 -37.63 21.76
C ASN A 455 23.22 -37.90 23.23
N GLU A 456 23.99 -38.75 23.91
CA GLU A 456 23.68 -39.23 25.28
C GLU A 456 23.56 -38.12 26.34
N GLU A 457 24.20 -36.97 26.12
CA GLU A 457 24.19 -35.83 27.06
C GLU A 457 22.94 -34.94 26.92
N TYR A 458 22.13 -35.13 25.88
CA TYR A 458 20.97 -34.30 25.56
C TYR A 458 19.67 -35.04 25.84
N PHE A 459 18.64 -34.31 26.29
CA PHE A 459 17.29 -34.85 26.47
C PHE A 459 16.59 -34.99 25.12
N ARG A 460 15.95 -36.14 24.92
CA ARG A 460 15.23 -36.43 23.66
C ARG A 460 14.16 -35.39 23.33
N SER A 461 13.42 -34.93 24.34
CA SER A 461 12.35 -33.93 24.18
C SER A 461 12.87 -32.64 23.58
N ASP A 462 14.01 -32.18 24.06
CA ASP A 462 14.54 -30.84 23.75
C ASP A 462 15.12 -30.84 22.34
N VAL A 463 15.84 -31.90 21.97
CA VAL A 463 16.36 -32.08 20.61
C VAL A 463 15.23 -32.26 19.60
N LEU A 464 14.21 -33.08 19.91
CA LEU A 464 13.04 -33.21 19.03
C LEU A 464 12.29 -31.89 18.86
N HIS A 465 12.14 -31.11 19.92
CA HIS A 465 11.52 -29.78 19.84
C HIS A 465 12.34 -28.85 18.95
N ALA A 466 13.66 -28.77 19.15
CA ALA A 466 14.54 -27.95 18.34
C ALA A 466 14.54 -28.36 16.86
N VAL A 467 14.54 -29.66 16.55
CA VAL A 467 14.41 -30.17 15.18
C VAL A 467 13.04 -29.81 14.59
N ALA A 468 11.97 -29.95 15.36
CA ALA A 468 10.63 -29.55 14.92
C ALA A 468 10.55 -28.05 14.61
N GLU A 469 11.20 -27.20 15.41
CA GLU A 469 11.28 -25.76 15.14
C GLU A 469 12.09 -25.44 13.86
N VAL A 470 13.24 -26.09 13.65
CA VAL A 470 14.02 -25.93 12.41
C VAL A 470 13.19 -26.30 11.18
N LEU A 471 12.46 -27.42 11.25
CA LEU A 471 11.66 -27.94 10.14
C LEU A 471 10.24 -27.37 10.10
N SER A 472 9.92 -26.38 10.93
CA SER A 472 8.58 -25.80 11.00
C SER A 472 8.23 -24.95 9.77
N SER A 473 6.94 -24.67 9.61
CA SER A 473 6.44 -23.70 8.63
C SER A 473 6.32 -22.28 9.18
N GLY A 474 6.77 -22.03 10.42
CA GLY A 474 6.62 -20.76 11.12
C GLY A 474 7.89 -19.90 11.13
N ILE A 475 7.79 -18.76 11.80
CA ILE A 475 8.94 -17.93 12.17
C ILE A 475 9.43 -18.40 13.54
N ARG A 476 10.74 -18.60 13.66
CA ARG A 476 11.41 -19.07 14.87
C ARG A 476 11.60 -17.90 15.86
N PRO A 477 11.86 -18.17 17.15
CA PRO A 477 12.02 -17.12 18.16
C PRO A 477 13.11 -16.08 17.84
N ASP A 478 14.12 -16.45 17.06
CA ASP A 478 15.20 -15.57 16.60
C ASP A 478 14.83 -14.71 15.36
N GLY A 479 13.59 -14.81 14.87
CA GLY A 479 13.10 -14.11 13.69
C GLY A 479 13.47 -14.78 12.36
N SER A 480 14.25 -15.86 12.38
CA SER A 480 14.54 -16.66 11.18
C SER A 480 13.34 -17.53 10.79
N ARG A 481 13.26 -17.91 9.51
CA ARG A 481 12.17 -18.77 9.01
C ARG A 481 12.53 -20.23 9.21
N GLY A 482 11.57 -21.05 9.63
CA GLY A 482 11.69 -22.50 9.56
C GLY A 482 11.90 -22.96 8.12
N LEU A 483 12.55 -24.11 7.94
CA LEU A 483 12.89 -24.63 6.61
C LEU A 483 11.65 -24.82 5.74
N CYS A 484 10.54 -25.25 6.35
CA CYS A 484 9.28 -25.50 5.66
C CYS A 484 8.32 -24.31 5.63
N HIS A 485 8.82 -23.10 5.93
CA HIS A 485 8.05 -21.87 5.78
C HIS A 485 7.57 -21.71 4.33
N PRO A 486 6.33 -21.25 4.06
CA PRO A 486 5.79 -21.10 2.71
C PRO A 486 6.74 -20.38 1.74
N ASP A 487 7.33 -19.26 2.17
CA ASP A 487 8.29 -18.50 1.37
C ASP A 487 9.58 -19.24 0.94
N ASN A 488 9.85 -20.45 1.47
CA ASN A 488 10.99 -21.26 1.06
C ASN A 488 10.65 -22.27 -0.06
N PHE A 489 9.37 -22.37 -0.44
CA PHE A 489 8.85 -23.22 -1.49
C PHE A 489 8.08 -22.39 -2.52
N SER A 490 8.24 -22.72 -3.79
CA SER A 490 7.46 -22.08 -4.86
C SER A 490 7.26 -23.03 -6.04
N PHE A 491 6.62 -22.53 -7.10
CA PHE A 491 6.22 -23.30 -8.27
C PHE A 491 7.36 -24.12 -8.88
N GLY A 492 7.10 -25.41 -9.14
CA GLY A 492 8.03 -26.30 -9.83
C GLY A 492 9.32 -26.62 -9.06
N GLN A 493 9.41 -26.26 -7.78
CA GLN A 493 10.61 -26.47 -6.98
C GLN A 493 10.62 -27.87 -6.36
N PRO A 494 11.54 -28.76 -6.75
CA PRO A 494 11.64 -30.09 -6.15
C PRO A 494 12.09 -29.99 -4.68
N VAL A 495 11.57 -30.90 -3.85
CA VAL A 495 11.96 -31.02 -2.44
C VAL A 495 13.02 -32.08 -2.31
N TYR A 496 14.20 -31.69 -1.80
CA TYR A 496 15.32 -32.58 -1.59
C TYR A 496 15.38 -33.06 -0.14
N LEU A 497 15.45 -34.38 0.05
CA LEU A 497 15.62 -35.00 1.36
C LEU A 497 16.91 -34.54 2.04
N SER A 498 17.98 -34.36 1.27
CA SER A 498 19.28 -33.87 1.77
C SER A 498 19.17 -32.52 2.47
N ARG A 499 18.29 -31.63 2.02
CA ARG A 499 18.07 -30.31 2.64
C ARG A 499 17.42 -30.44 4.02
N LEU A 500 16.45 -31.35 4.16
CA LEU A 500 15.79 -31.65 5.43
C LEU A 500 16.76 -32.30 6.42
N ILE A 501 17.51 -33.31 5.96
CA ILE A 501 18.52 -34.00 6.77
C ILE A 501 19.59 -33.01 7.22
N ALA A 502 20.14 -32.19 6.33
CA ALA A 502 21.18 -31.23 6.68
C ALA A 502 20.71 -30.21 7.73
N ALA A 503 19.49 -29.68 7.58
CA ALA A 503 18.94 -28.72 8.52
C ALA A 503 18.70 -29.33 9.91
N ALA A 504 18.15 -30.54 9.95
CA ALA A 504 17.92 -31.23 11.22
C ALA A 504 19.25 -31.71 11.86
N GLN A 505 20.24 -32.14 11.06
CA GLN A 505 21.55 -32.57 11.54
C GLN A 505 22.38 -31.41 12.12
N ALA A 506 22.10 -30.18 11.70
CA ALA A 506 22.74 -28.98 12.24
C ALA A 506 22.25 -28.60 13.64
N VAL A 507 21.20 -29.25 14.17
CA VAL A 507 20.72 -29.04 15.53
C VAL A 507 21.69 -29.66 16.53
N GLU A 508 22.07 -28.87 17.53
CA GLU A 508 22.93 -29.34 18.61
C GLU A 508 22.30 -30.53 19.35
N GLY A 509 23.09 -31.57 19.60
CA GLY A 509 22.60 -32.80 20.24
C GLY A 509 22.09 -33.87 19.26
N VAL A 510 22.01 -33.61 17.96
CA VAL A 510 21.72 -34.64 16.94
C VAL A 510 23.00 -35.40 16.56
N ASP A 511 22.99 -36.72 16.73
CA ASP A 511 24.07 -37.61 16.29
C ASP A 511 23.88 -38.01 14.82
N SER A 512 22.72 -38.55 14.48
CA SER A 512 22.42 -39.03 13.13
C SER A 512 20.92 -38.99 12.82
N ILE A 513 20.58 -38.93 11.53
CA ILE A 513 19.20 -38.87 11.06
C ILE A 513 18.96 -39.94 10.00
N ARG A 514 17.85 -40.65 10.13
CA ARG A 514 17.36 -41.60 9.14
C ARG A 514 15.94 -41.24 8.74
N ALA A 515 15.70 -41.08 7.45
CA ALA A 515 14.35 -40.88 6.94
C ALA A 515 13.61 -42.22 6.85
N ASP A 516 12.49 -42.34 7.56
CA ASP A 516 11.57 -43.47 7.49
C ASP A 516 10.53 -43.29 6.39
N ARG A 517 10.18 -42.03 6.10
CA ARG A 517 9.21 -41.67 5.07
C ARG A 517 9.58 -40.34 4.46
N PHE A 518 9.54 -40.27 3.13
CA PHE A 518 9.73 -39.06 2.36
C PHE A 518 8.96 -39.20 1.05
N GLN A 519 7.74 -38.67 1.01
CA GLN A 519 6.84 -38.79 -0.13
C GLN A 519 5.79 -37.69 -0.16
N ARG A 520 5.12 -37.54 -1.31
CA ARG A 520 3.85 -36.81 -1.39
C ARG A 520 2.79 -37.52 -0.53
N MET A 521 1.97 -36.77 0.19
CA MET A 521 0.89 -37.32 1.01
C MET A 521 -0.26 -37.84 0.13
N ILE A 522 -0.55 -37.13 -0.97
CA ILE A 522 -1.53 -37.53 -1.99
C ILE A 522 -0.76 -38.12 -3.18
N SER A 523 -1.18 -39.31 -3.64
CA SER A 523 -0.54 -40.03 -4.74
C SER A 523 0.98 -40.24 -4.53
N PRO A 524 1.38 -40.94 -3.44
CA PRO A 524 2.78 -41.14 -3.11
C PRO A 524 3.52 -41.91 -4.22
N SER A 525 4.74 -41.48 -4.52
CA SER A 525 5.63 -42.19 -5.43
C SER A 525 6.62 -43.05 -4.63
N PRO A 526 6.74 -44.37 -4.91
CA PRO A 526 7.59 -45.27 -4.14
C PRO A 526 9.09 -44.98 -4.30
N VAL A 527 9.48 -44.22 -5.32
CA VAL A 527 10.89 -43.89 -5.60
C VAL A 527 11.36 -42.62 -4.89
N SER A 528 10.44 -41.82 -4.31
CA SER A 528 10.79 -40.52 -3.70
C SER A 528 11.84 -40.63 -2.59
N LEU A 529 11.72 -41.64 -1.71
CA LEU A 529 12.66 -41.87 -0.61
C LEU A 529 14.02 -42.43 -1.11
N PRO A 530 14.06 -43.48 -1.97
CA PRO A 530 15.30 -43.93 -2.60
C PRO A 530 16.05 -42.86 -3.37
N ASP A 531 15.34 -42.04 -4.16
CA ASP A 531 15.95 -41.00 -4.99
C ASP A 531 16.30 -39.76 -4.16
N GLY A 532 15.70 -39.61 -2.98
CA GLY A 532 15.88 -38.46 -2.11
C GLY A 532 15.29 -37.16 -2.65
N VAL A 533 14.37 -37.25 -3.62
CA VAL A 533 13.72 -36.10 -4.27
C VAL A 533 12.21 -36.35 -4.39
N ILE A 534 11.43 -35.33 -4.04
CA ILE A 534 10.01 -35.25 -4.39
C ILE A 534 9.89 -34.19 -5.47
N ASP A 535 9.60 -34.63 -6.70
CA ASP A 535 9.30 -33.71 -7.79
C ASP A 535 8.03 -32.94 -7.48
N VAL A 536 7.97 -31.68 -7.93
CA VAL A 536 6.84 -30.76 -7.81
C VAL A 536 6.63 -30.16 -9.19
N GLY A 537 5.41 -30.20 -9.71
CA GLY A 537 5.09 -29.71 -11.05
C GLY A 537 5.05 -28.18 -11.15
N ASP A 538 5.04 -27.65 -12.37
CA ASP A 538 5.16 -26.21 -12.66
C ASP A 538 4.03 -25.34 -12.09
N LEU A 539 2.89 -25.92 -11.74
CA LEU A 539 1.75 -25.24 -11.09
C LEU A 539 1.52 -25.73 -9.66
N GLU A 540 2.46 -26.50 -9.12
CA GLU A 540 2.40 -27.07 -7.79
C GLU A 540 3.38 -26.38 -6.83
N ILE A 541 3.00 -26.30 -5.56
CA ILE A 541 3.85 -25.79 -4.47
C ILE A 541 3.87 -26.84 -3.36
N ALA A 542 5.04 -27.23 -2.87
CA ALA A 542 5.14 -28.17 -1.76
C ALA A 542 4.66 -27.54 -0.44
N GLU A 543 3.96 -28.32 0.40
CA GLU A 543 3.44 -27.84 1.67
C GLU A 543 3.73 -28.84 2.81
N LEU A 544 4.28 -28.32 3.92
CA LEU A 544 4.47 -29.06 5.17
C LEU A 544 4.15 -28.16 6.37
N ALA A 545 2.87 -27.87 6.59
CA ALA A 545 2.42 -27.02 7.68
C ALA A 545 2.46 -27.74 9.05
N ASN A 546 2.33 -29.08 9.05
CA ASN A 546 2.32 -29.91 10.25
C ASN A 546 1.32 -29.43 11.34
N ASN A 547 0.15 -28.95 10.92
CA ASN A 547 -0.86 -28.41 11.82
C ASN A 547 -1.82 -29.52 12.28
N PRO A 548 -1.96 -29.80 13.59
CA PRO A 548 -2.86 -30.85 14.09
C PRO A 548 -4.33 -30.67 13.70
N ASN A 549 -4.78 -29.42 13.49
CA ASN A 549 -6.16 -29.07 13.11
C ASN A 549 -6.39 -29.21 11.59
N PHE A 550 -5.33 -29.18 10.79
CA PHE A 550 -5.37 -29.23 9.32
C PHE A 550 -4.33 -30.23 8.82
N ARG A 551 -4.53 -31.52 9.14
CA ARG A 551 -3.56 -32.60 8.86
C ARG A 551 -3.36 -32.85 7.37
N GLU A 552 -4.29 -32.41 6.54
CA GLU A 552 -4.24 -32.46 5.09
C GLU A 552 -3.17 -31.53 4.49
N ARG A 553 -2.64 -30.56 5.26
CA ARG A 553 -1.59 -29.60 4.87
C ARG A 553 -0.16 -30.12 5.11
N GLY A 554 0.00 -31.44 5.03
CA GLY A 554 1.27 -32.12 5.25
C GLY A 554 1.53 -32.49 6.72
N ARG A 555 2.35 -33.53 6.90
CA ARG A 555 2.61 -34.20 8.17
C ARG A 555 4.10 -34.42 8.38
N LEU A 556 4.61 -33.97 9.52
CA LEU A 556 5.96 -34.27 9.99
C LEU A 556 5.88 -35.16 11.24
N ALA A 557 6.42 -36.37 11.15
CA ALA A 557 6.57 -37.28 12.28
C ALA A 557 8.04 -37.39 12.68
N LEU A 558 8.36 -37.06 13.92
CA LEU A 558 9.71 -37.21 14.47
C LEU A 558 9.70 -38.30 15.54
N ALA A 559 10.64 -39.23 15.45
CA ALA A 559 10.91 -40.24 16.47
C ALA A 559 12.35 -40.11 16.94
N ALA A 560 12.61 -40.37 18.23
CA ALA A 560 13.96 -40.31 18.79
C ALA A 560 14.49 -41.68 19.21
N GLY A 561 15.78 -41.90 18.96
CA GLY A 561 16.61 -42.96 19.53
C GLY A 561 17.82 -42.36 20.27
N GLY A 562 18.57 -43.15 21.06
CA GLY A 562 19.72 -42.64 21.83
C GLY A 562 19.31 -41.73 23.00
N GLY A 563 20.15 -40.76 23.39
CA GLY A 563 19.82 -39.69 24.35
C GLY A 563 19.46 -40.09 25.78
N LYS A 564 19.29 -39.08 26.63
CA LYS A 564 18.82 -39.20 28.03
C LYS A 564 17.30 -39.16 28.15
#